data_AF-K1XRR1-F1
#
_entry.id   AF-K1XRR1-F1
#
_cell.length_a   1.000
_cell.length_b   1.000
_cell.length_c   1.000
_cell.angle_alpha   90.00
_cell.angle_beta   90.00
_cell.angle_gamma   90.00
#
_symmetry.space_group_name_H-M   'P 1'
#
loop_
_entity.id
_entity.type
_entity.pdbx_description
1 polymer ?
#
loop_
_entity_poly.entity_id
_entity_poly.type
_entity_poly.pdbx_seq_one_letter_code
_entity_poly.pdbx_strand_id
1 'polypeptide(L)' 'THNGFRAFSAGALSRMRLSEDRMAHASEILDQIGKLNIRFAEVPVTIRYSDESLAKGQRSTQFVRIGLRVLFSKLFR' A
#
# COMPACT_ATOMS: atom_id res chain seq x y z
N THR A 1 4.65 4.78 1.84
CA THR A 1 3.27 5.03 2.32
C THR A 1 2.32 3.96 1.80
N HIS A 2 1.38 3.46 2.62
CA HIS A 2 0.38 2.44 2.21
C HIS A 2 -1.07 2.96 2.24
N ASN A 3 -1.25 4.29 2.30
CA ASN A 3 -2.57 4.89 2.20
C ASN A 3 -3.07 4.82 0.75
N GLY A 4 -4.34 4.43 0.54
CA GLY A 4 -4.98 4.44 -0.77
C GLY A 4 -5.43 5.84 -1.23
N PHE A 5 -5.56 6.78 -0.29
CA PHE A 5 -5.94 8.15 -0.61
C PHE A 5 -4.73 8.94 -1.11
N ARG A 6 -4.73 9.23 -2.42
CA ARG A 6 -3.62 9.87 -3.15
C ARG A 6 -4.17 10.78 -4.24
N ALA A 7 -3.43 11.83 -4.55
CA ALA A 7 -3.70 12.70 -5.69
C ALA A 7 -2.49 12.72 -6.63
N PHE A 8 -2.74 12.65 -7.93
CA PHE A 8 -1.72 12.68 -8.97
C PHE A 8 -2.04 13.79 -9.96
N SER A 9 -1.01 14.49 -10.43
CA SER A 9 -1.16 15.33 -11.62
C SER A 9 -1.27 14.44 -12.86
N ALA A 10 -1.97 14.92 -13.89
CA ALA A 10 -2.08 14.19 -15.15
C ALA A 10 -0.71 13.86 -15.77
N GLY A 11 0.25 14.80 -15.68
CA GLY A 11 1.61 14.61 -16.18
C GLY A 11 2.47 13.64 -15.36
N ALA A 12 2.21 13.50 -14.06
CA ALA A 12 2.87 12.46 -13.26
C ALA A 12 2.32 11.08 -13.64
N LEU A 13 1.00 10.96 -13.75
CA LEU A 13 0.34 9.68 -14.05
C LEU A 13 0.66 9.18 -15.47
N SER A 14 0.74 10.07 -16.46
CA SER A 14 1.08 9.69 -17.84
C SER A 14 2.48 9.12 -18.02
N ARG A 15 3.38 9.39 -17.06
CA ARG A 15 4.76 8.88 -17.07
C ARG A 15 4.91 7.57 -16.30
N MET A 16 3.99 7.27 -15.38
CA MET A 16 4.03 6.05 -14.58
C MET A 16 3.43 4.88 -15.36
N ARG A 17 4.11 3.73 -15.32
CA ARG A 17 3.53 2.45 -15.75
C ARG A 17 3.40 1.56 -14.53
N LEU A 18 2.16 1.27 -14.16
CA LEU A 18 1.81 0.44 -13.01
C LEU A 18 1.33 -0.92 -13.51
N SER A 19 1.81 -1.99 -12.90
CA SER A 19 1.56 -3.38 -13.30
C SER A 19 1.34 -4.32 -12.12
N GLU A 20 1.66 -3.89 -10.90
CA GLU A 20 1.53 -4.69 -9.70
C GLU A 20 0.07 -4.74 -9.21
N ASP A 21 -0.37 -5.95 -8.86
CA ASP A 21 -1.75 -6.19 -8.41
C ASP A 21 -1.97 -5.85 -6.93
N ARG A 22 -3.21 -5.47 -6.60
CA ARG A 22 -3.69 -5.30 -5.22
C ARG A 22 -2.83 -4.28 -4.45
N MET A 23 -2.37 -4.66 -3.26
CA MET A 23 -1.61 -3.77 -2.37
C MET A 23 -0.15 -3.57 -2.82
N ALA A 24 0.35 -4.36 -3.78
CA ALA A 24 1.71 -4.23 -4.28
C ALA A 24 1.91 -2.92 -5.08
N HIS A 25 0.86 -2.39 -5.71
CA HIS A 25 0.90 -1.11 -6.44
C HIS A 25 1.37 0.07 -5.56
N ALA A 26 1.13 0.03 -4.24
CA ALA A 26 1.50 1.12 -3.33
C ALA A 26 3.03 1.28 -3.25
N SER A 27 3.76 0.15 -3.31
CA SER A 27 5.21 0.13 -3.38
C SER A 27 5.71 0.51 -4.77
N GLU A 28 5.06 -0.01 -5.82
CA GLU A 28 5.41 0.31 -7.22
C GLU A 28 5.32 1.82 -7.50
N ILE A 29 4.30 2.51 -6.98
CA ILE A 29 4.18 3.97 -7.12
C ILE A 29 5.40 4.69 -6.54
N LEU A 30 5.88 4.29 -5.36
CA LEU A 30 7.03 4.93 -4.72
C LEU A 30 8.31 4.69 -5.53
N ASP A 31 8.47 3.46 -6.04
CA ASP A 31 9.58 3.12 -6.93
C ASP A 31 9.55 3.95 -8.22
N GLN A 32 8.38 4.10 -8.85
CA GLN A 32 8.21 4.91 -10.06
C GLN A 32 8.48 6.40 -9.79
N ILE A 33 8.03 6.93 -8.65
CA ILE A 33 8.33 8.31 -8.24
C ILE A 33 9.84 8.54 -8.16
N GLY A 34 10.58 7.63 -7.51
CA GLY A 34 12.04 7.70 -7.42
C GLY A 34 12.73 7.56 -8.77
N LYS A 35 12.35 6.54 -9.56
CA LYS A 35 12.93 6.28 -10.90
C LYS A 35 12.72 7.43 -11.88
N LEU A 36 11.53 8.06 -11.85
CA LEU A 36 11.14 9.12 -12.79
C LEU A 36 11.46 10.53 -12.27
N ASN A 37 12.04 10.64 -11.06
CA ASN A 37 12.29 11.90 -10.35
C ASN A 37 11.05 12.79 -10.28
N ILE A 38 9.90 12.19 -9.92
CA ILE A 38 8.64 12.91 -9.79
C ILE A 38 8.63 13.63 -8.44
N ARG A 39 8.32 14.93 -8.45
CA ARG A 39 8.12 15.68 -7.20
C ARG A 39 6.89 15.15 -6.48
N PHE A 40 7.05 14.80 -5.21
CA PHE A 40 5.97 14.33 -4.35
C PHE A 40 6.09 14.96 -2.96
N ALA A 41 4.99 14.96 -2.23
CA ALA A 41 4.93 15.36 -0.83
C ALA A 41 3.95 14.43 -0.09
N GLU A 42 4.24 14.18 1.18
CA GLU A 42 3.30 13.49 2.08
C GLU A 42 2.42 14.53 2.78
N VAL A 43 1.11 14.27 2.80
CA VAL A 43 0.13 15.14 3.45
C VAL A 43 -0.52 14.35 4.58
N PRO A 44 -0.54 14.88 5.83
CA PRO A 44 -1.19 14.20 6.93
C PRO A 44 -2.70 14.14 6.70
N VAL A 45 -3.31 13.02 7.05
CA VAL A 45 -4.76 12.81 6.94
C VAL A 45 -5.31 12.18 8.20
N THR A 46 -6.56 12.51 8.53
CA THR A 46 -7.31 11.89 9.61
C THR A 46 -8.28 10.87 9.02
N ILE A 47 -8.10 9.59 9.38
CA ILE A 47 -9.02 8.54 8.93
C ILE A 47 -10.15 8.40 9.95
N ARG A 48 -11.39 8.62 9.50
CA ARG A 48 -12.60 8.36 10.29
C ARG A 48 -13.10 6.95 10.00
N TYR A 49 -13.05 6.09 11.01
CA TYR A 49 -13.61 4.75 10.94
C TYR A 49 -15.06 4.76 11.43
N SER A 50 -15.96 4.12 10.68
CA SER A 50 -17.30 3.73 11.18
C SER A 50 -17.28 2.26 11.62
N ASP A 51 -18.30 1.84 12.37
CA ASP A 51 -18.46 0.45 12.78
C ASP A 51 -18.46 -0.52 11.59
N GLU A 52 -19.09 -0.14 10.48
CA GLU A 52 -19.06 -0.90 9.24
C GLU A 52 -17.67 -0.99 8.61
N SER A 53 -16.89 0.11 8.64
CA SER A 53 -15.52 0.11 8.13
C SER A 53 -14.59 -0.75 8.98
N LEU A 54 -14.77 -0.76 10.31
CA LEU A 54 -14.04 -1.62 11.22
C LEU A 54 -14.40 -3.10 11.00
N ALA A 55 -15.68 -3.41 10.76
CA ALA A 55 -16.13 -4.76 10.45
C ALA A 55 -15.56 -5.31 9.13
N LYS A 56 -15.29 -4.42 8.16
CA LYS A 56 -14.62 -4.75 6.87
C LYS A 56 -13.09 -4.88 7.00
N GLY A 57 -12.51 -4.48 8.13
CA GLY A 57 -11.08 -4.59 8.39
C GLY A 57 -10.59 -6.05 8.35
N GLN A 58 -9.29 -6.24 8.08
CA GLN A 58 -8.70 -7.57 8.22
C GLN A 58 -8.88 -8.07 9.65
N ARG A 59 -9.55 -9.21 9.82
CA ARG A 59 -9.63 -9.91 11.11
C ARG A 59 -8.22 -10.20 11.63
N SER A 60 -7.97 -9.99 12.92
CA SER A 60 -6.67 -10.28 13.57
C SER A 60 -6.19 -11.73 13.37
N THR A 61 -7.10 -12.66 13.11
CA THR A 61 -6.77 -14.06 12.75
C THR A 61 -6.02 -14.18 11.42
N GLN A 62 -6.27 -13.28 10.46
CA GLN A 62 -5.57 -13.21 9.18
C GLN A 62 -4.12 -12.73 9.39
N PHE A 63 -3.92 -11.76 10.28
CA PHE A 63 -2.59 -11.31 10.70
C PHE A 63 -1.78 -12.43 11.37
N VAL A 64 -2.38 -13.19 12.30
CA VAL A 64 -1.71 -14.36 12.93
C VAL A 64 -1.32 -15.42 11.88
N ARG A 65 -2.18 -15.70 10.91
CA ARG A 65 -1.88 -16.64 9.81
C ARG A 65 -0.69 -16.17 8.95
N ILE A 66 -0.61 -14.87 8.66
CA ILE A 66 0.51 -14.29 7.91
C ILE A 66 1.79 -14.34 8.76
N GLY A 67 1.71 -13.98 10.04
CA GLY A 67 2.85 -14.07 10.98
C GLY A 67 3.41 -15.49 11.09
N LEU A 68 2.55 -16.49 11.27
CA LEU A 68 2.93 -17.91 11.27
C LEU A 68 3.55 -18.31 9.94
N ARG A 69 2.94 -17.98 8.80
CA ARG A 69 3.50 -18.27 7.47
C ARG A 69 4.91 -17.71 7.31
N VAL A 70 5.13 -16.46 7.70
CA VAL A 70 6.44 -15.80 7.61
C VAL A 70 7.46 -16.50 8.52
N LEU A 71 7.08 -16.84 9.75
CA LEU A 71 7.93 -17.59 10.68
C LEU A 71 8.32 -18.96 10.12
N PHE A 72 7.35 -19.75 9.65
CA PHE A 72 7.59 -21.06 9.02
C PHE A 72 8.50 -20.92 7.78
N SER A 73 8.27 -19.92 6.92
CA SER A 73 9.10 -19.71 5.73
C SER A 73 10.56 -19.33 6.04
N LYS A 74 10.83 -18.74 7.21
CA LYS A 74 12.18 -18.42 7.68
C LYS A 74 12.85 -19.58 8.42
N LEU A 75 12.07 -20.45 9.07
CA LEU A 75 12.59 -21.59 9.84
C LEU A 75 12.90 -22.81 8.96
N PHE A 76 12.20 -22.95 7.84
CA PHE A 76 12.34 -24.06 6.87
C PHE A 76 13.05 -23.64 5.58
N ARG A 77 13.82 -22.55 5.62
CA ARG A 77 14.75 -22.13 4.57
C ARG A 77 16.18 -22.18 5.11
#